data_AF-A0A1R1SJ10-F1
#
_entry.id   AF-A0A1R1SJ10-F1
#
_cell.length_a   1.000
_cell.length_b   1.000
_cell.length_c   1.000
_cell.angle_alpha   90.00
_cell.angle_beta   90.00
_cell.angle_gamma   90.00
#
_symmetry.space_group_name_H-M   'P 1'
#
loop_
_entity.id
_entity.type
_entity.pdbx_description
1 polymer ?
#
loop_
_entity_poly.entity_id
_entity_poly.type
_entity_poly.pdbx_seq_one_letter_code
_entity_poly.pdbx_strand_id
1 'polypeptide(L)'
;MNAAGNIYRYTNNDASPWVQIPGALTDIGAGADGTVWGVNSAGNIYRYTGDQDSNHWKQIPGALVRITVGSRTNVWGVNAAGNIYRYTNNDASPWVQIPGALTDIGAGADGTVWGVNEAGNIYRYTGDQDSNHWKQISGGLKAIAAGSRTSVWGVNAAGNIYRYTNNDADPWVQIPGALRDIGAGADGTVWGVNAAGNIYRYTGDLPG
;
A
#
# COMPACT_ATOMS: atom_id res chain seq x y z
N MET A 1 -5.90 -6.48 8.75
CA MET A 1 -7.18 -6.03 9.33
C MET A 1 -8.31 -6.91 8.81
N ASN A 2 -9.44 -7.02 9.52
CA ASN A 2 -10.64 -7.73 9.04
C ASN A 2 -11.76 -6.75 8.63
N ALA A 3 -12.90 -7.27 8.18
CA ALA A 3 -14.05 -6.46 7.74
C ALA A 3 -14.70 -5.63 8.88
N ALA A 4 -14.47 -5.98 10.14
CA ALA A 4 -14.95 -5.23 11.31
C ALA A 4 -13.96 -4.12 11.74
N GLY A 5 -12.84 -3.96 11.02
CA GLY A 5 -11.79 -2.99 11.33
C GLY A 5 -10.78 -3.46 12.37
N ASN A 6 -10.90 -4.70 12.88
CA ASN A 6 -9.95 -5.25 13.85
C ASN A 6 -8.57 -5.37 13.20
N ILE A 7 -7.55 -4.95 13.94
CA ILE A 7 -6.15 -4.92 13.49
C ILE A 7 -5.46 -6.21 13.97
N TYR A 8 -4.69 -6.84 13.08
CA TYR A 8 -3.95 -8.06 13.41
C TYR A 8 -2.51 -7.93 12.93
N ARG A 9 -1.57 -8.42 13.74
CA ARG A 9 -0.16 -8.59 13.38
C ARG A 9 0.16 -10.06 13.26
N TYR A 10 0.93 -10.44 12.23
CA TYR A 10 1.42 -11.80 12.09
C TYR A 10 2.45 -12.12 13.17
N THR A 11 2.35 -13.30 13.80
CA THR A 11 3.15 -13.68 14.98
C THR A 11 4.46 -14.38 14.63
N ASN A 12 4.75 -14.62 13.34
CA ASN A 12 5.80 -15.55 12.88
C ASN A 12 5.59 -17.01 13.32
N ASN A 13 4.34 -17.40 13.64
CA ASN A 13 3.98 -18.77 13.98
C ASN A 13 2.67 -19.16 13.29
N ASP A 14 2.74 -20.01 12.26
CA ASP A 14 1.55 -20.45 11.50
C ASP A 14 0.52 -21.24 12.33
N ALA A 15 0.90 -21.82 13.48
CA ALA A 15 -0.05 -22.48 14.38
C ALA A 15 -0.91 -21.49 15.18
N SER A 16 -0.44 -20.26 15.36
CA SER A 16 -1.18 -19.17 16.01
C SER A 16 -0.86 -17.84 15.30
N PRO A 17 -1.30 -17.69 14.04
CA PRO A 17 -0.71 -16.75 13.09
C PRO A 17 -0.98 -15.28 13.41
N TRP A 18 -2.02 -14.97 14.19
CA TRP A 18 -2.48 -13.60 14.36
C TRP A 18 -2.64 -13.22 15.82
N VAL A 19 -2.08 -12.07 16.20
CA VAL A 19 -2.40 -11.38 17.46
C VAL A 19 -3.20 -10.12 17.13
N GLN A 20 -4.31 -9.90 17.85
CA GLN A 20 -5.11 -8.70 17.69
C GLN A 20 -4.43 -7.51 18.38
N ILE A 21 -4.33 -6.39 17.68
CA ILE A 21 -3.85 -5.11 18.22
C ILE A 21 -5.06 -4.20 18.49
N PRO A 22 -5.16 -3.56 19.66
CA PRO A 22 -6.26 -2.63 19.96
C PRO A 22 -6.34 -1.49 18.94
N GLY A 23 -7.57 -1.11 18.57
CA GLY A 23 -7.85 -0.07 17.59
C GLY A 23 -8.77 -0.55 16.47
N ALA A 24 -9.19 0.39 15.62
CA ALA A 24 -10.01 0.12 14.44
C ALA A 24 -9.49 0.91 13.24
N LEU A 25 -9.15 0.21 12.16
CA LEU A 25 -8.62 0.79 10.93
C LEU A 25 -9.38 0.26 9.71
N THR A 26 -9.43 1.06 8.66
CA THR A 26 -9.99 0.72 7.34
C THR A 26 -8.93 0.58 6.26
N ASP A 27 -7.72 1.06 6.50
CA ASP A 27 -6.55 0.78 5.66
C ASP A 27 -5.27 0.81 6.52
N ILE A 28 -4.26 0.04 6.13
CA ILE A 28 -3.02 -0.12 6.91
C ILE A 28 -1.82 -0.34 5.98
N GLY A 29 -0.72 0.39 6.25
CA GLY A 29 0.57 0.20 5.61
C GLY A 29 1.62 -0.23 6.63
N ALA A 30 2.45 -1.21 6.25
CA ALA A 30 3.55 -1.71 7.08
C ALA A 30 4.84 -1.80 6.26
N GLY A 31 5.86 -1.04 6.68
CA GLY A 31 7.19 -1.06 6.08
C GLY A 31 8.08 -2.13 6.72
N ALA A 32 9.11 -2.58 5.98
CA ALA A 32 10.04 -3.60 6.45
C ALA A 32 10.89 -3.17 7.67
N ASP A 33 11.01 -1.86 7.91
CA ASP A 33 11.69 -1.30 9.09
C ASP A 33 10.83 -1.29 10.37
N GLY A 34 9.64 -1.89 10.31
CA GLY A 34 8.67 -1.93 11.41
C GLY A 34 7.79 -0.69 11.52
N THR A 35 7.95 0.29 10.63
CA THR A 35 7.05 1.45 10.58
C THR A 35 5.65 0.98 10.16
N VAL A 36 4.64 1.32 10.95
CA VAL A 36 3.24 0.99 10.64
C VAL A 36 2.37 2.24 10.78
N TRP A 37 1.53 2.46 9.78
CA TRP A 37 0.52 3.51 9.77
C TRP A 37 -0.82 2.95 9.35
N GLY A 38 -1.89 3.60 9.79
CA GLY A 38 -3.25 3.24 9.45
C GLY A 38 -4.17 4.44 9.39
N VAL A 39 -5.30 4.25 8.72
CA VAL A 39 -6.41 5.20 8.75
C VAL A 39 -7.68 4.49 9.22
N ASN A 40 -8.57 5.21 9.92
CA ASN A 40 -9.87 4.68 10.32
C ASN A 40 -11.00 5.16 9.38
N SER A 41 -12.23 4.71 9.65
CA SER A 41 -13.41 5.05 8.83
C SER A 41 -13.79 6.53 8.84
N ALA A 42 -13.33 7.31 9.83
CA ALA A 42 -13.48 8.76 9.87
C ALA A 42 -12.35 9.50 9.12
N GLY A 43 -11.43 8.76 8.51
CA GLY A 43 -10.24 9.27 7.84
C GLY A 43 -9.12 9.71 8.78
N ASN A 44 -9.24 9.47 10.10
CA ASN A 44 -8.18 9.82 11.05
C ASN A 44 -6.97 8.93 10.84
N ILE A 45 -5.78 9.52 10.92
CA ILE A 45 -4.52 8.88 10.61
C ILE A 45 -3.79 8.53 11.90
N TYR A 46 -3.24 7.33 11.99
CA TYR A 46 -2.53 6.82 13.16
C TYR A 46 -1.18 6.23 12.76
N ARG A 47 -0.14 6.54 13.54
CA ARG A 47 1.16 5.87 13.49
C ARG A 47 1.27 4.94 14.70
N TYR A 48 1.62 3.69 14.46
CA TYR A 48 1.85 2.71 15.51
C TYR A 48 3.09 3.08 16.34
N THR A 49 2.98 3.00 17.67
CA THR A 49 4.06 3.36 18.61
C THR A 49 4.70 2.14 19.28
N GLY A 50 4.30 0.93 18.88
CA GLY A 50 4.77 -0.33 19.48
C GLY A 50 3.91 -0.80 20.66
N ASP A 51 4.18 -2.01 21.12
CA ASP A 51 3.46 -2.64 22.24
C ASP A 51 3.97 -2.18 23.62
N GLN A 52 4.95 -1.27 23.66
CA GLN A 52 5.53 -0.76 24.91
C GLN A 52 4.71 0.41 25.50
N ASP A 53 3.81 0.99 24.71
CA ASP A 53 2.90 2.05 25.15
C ASP A 53 1.47 1.53 25.21
N SER A 54 0.79 1.80 26.31
CA SER A 54 -0.64 1.52 26.51
C SER A 54 -1.54 2.01 25.37
N ASN A 55 -1.16 3.10 24.70
CA ASN A 55 -2.00 3.70 23.65
C ASN A 55 -1.80 3.07 22.27
N HIS A 56 -0.74 2.28 22.03
CA HIS A 56 -0.36 1.57 20.78
C HIS A 56 -0.28 2.41 19.49
N TRP A 57 -0.97 3.55 19.41
CA TRP A 57 -1.19 4.39 18.24
C TRP A 57 -1.13 5.85 18.66
N LYS A 58 -0.40 6.65 17.88
CA LYS A 58 -0.41 8.11 17.95
C LYS A 58 -1.20 8.65 16.77
N GLN A 59 -2.23 9.43 17.06
CA GLN A 59 -2.96 10.14 16.00
C GLN A 59 -2.10 11.25 15.39
N ILE A 60 -2.07 11.32 14.06
CA ILE A 60 -1.37 12.33 13.28
C ILE A 60 -2.42 13.21 12.57
N PRO A 61 -2.33 14.56 12.67
CA PRO A 61 -3.28 15.44 12.01
C PRO A 61 -3.37 15.21 10.50
N GLY A 62 -4.59 15.31 9.95
CA GLY A 62 -4.88 15.09 8.54
C GLY A 62 -6.08 14.17 8.34
N ALA A 63 -6.46 13.96 7.08
CA ALA A 63 -7.53 13.03 6.70
C ALA A 63 -7.14 12.25 5.44
N LEU A 64 -7.10 10.92 5.54
CA LEU A 64 -6.75 10.01 4.44
C LEU A 64 -7.72 8.82 4.42
N VAL A 65 -7.91 8.23 3.24
CA VAL A 65 -8.71 7.00 3.06
C VAL A 65 -7.87 5.80 2.65
N ARG A 66 -6.65 6.03 2.15
CA ARG A 66 -5.62 5.02 1.94
C ARG A 66 -4.27 5.48 2.47
N ILE A 67 -3.46 4.56 2.96
CA ILE A 67 -2.11 4.83 3.45
C ILE A 67 -1.16 3.67 3.14
N THR A 68 0.01 4.01 2.64
CA THR A 68 1.09 3.05 2.35
C THR A 68 2.38 3.48 3.03
N VAL A 69 3.17 2.49 3.44
CA VAL A 69 4.43 2.69 4.15
C VAL A 69 5.51 1.85 3.48
N GLY A 70 6.43 2.52 2.78
CA GLY A 70 7.66 1.85 2.30
C GLY A 70 8.72 1.78 3.39
N SER A 71 8.89 2.88 4.13
CA SER A 71 9.81 3.02 5.26
C SER A 71 9.37 4.20 6.13
N ARG A 72 10.08 4.43 7.25
CA ARG A 72 9.88 5.61 8.12
C ARG A 72 9.90 6.93 7.35
N THR A 73 10.72 7.02 6.31
CA THR A 73 10.91 8.23 5.50
C THR A 73 10.12 8.22 4.19
N ASN A 74 9.40 7.13 3.88
CA ASN A 74 8.60 6.99 2.67
C ASN A 74 7.17 6.53 3.00
N VAL A 75 6.36 7.46 3.53
CA VAL A 75 4.95 7.25 3.87
C VAL A 75 4.09 8.14 2.98
N TRP A 76 3.07 7.54 2.37
CA TRP A 76 2.18 8.21 1.44
C TRP A 76 0.74 7.83 1.71
N GLY A 77 -0.19 8.67 1.26
CA GLY A 77 -1.60 8.32 1.27
C GLY A 77 -2.42 9.17 0.32
N VAL A 78 -3.67 8.77 0.14
CA VAL A 78 -4.66 9.54 -0.61
C VAL A 78 -5.87 9.85 0.27
N ASN A 79 -6.44 11.04 0.09
CA ASN A 79 -7.67 11.43 0.77
C ASN A 79 -8.93 11.05 -0.05
N ALA A 80 -10.12 11.30 0.50
CA ALA A 80 -11.38 10.94 -0.14
C ALA A 80 -11.65 11.69 -1.47
N ALA A 81 -10.99 12.84 -1.68
CA ALA A 81 -11.05 13.60 -2.93
C ALA A 81 -9.97 13.17 -3.94
N GLY A 82 -9.20 12.11 -3.63
CA GLY A 82 -8.10 11.62 -4.44
C GLY A 82 -6.81 12.43 -4.35
N ASN A 83 -6.74 13.45 -3.48
CA ASN A 83 -5.51 14.22 -3.32
C ASN A 83 -4.42 13.37 -2.66
N ILE A 84 -3.20 13.52 -3.15
CA ILE A 84 -2.06 12.69 -2.79
C ILE A 84 -1.19 13.44 -1.77
N TYR A 85 -0.79 12.77 -0.71
CA TYR A 85 0.06 13.34 0.34
C TYR A 85 1.25 12.46 0.63
N ARG A 86 2.41 13.11 0.87
CA ARG A 86 3.63 12.49 1.36
C ARG A 86 3.92 12.99 2.77
N TYR A 87 4.29 12.09 3.67
CA TYR A 87 4.68 12.46 5.04
C TYR A 87 5.99 13.26 5.04
N THR A 88 6.05 14.32 5.82
CA THR A 88 7.19 15.26 5.84
C THR A 88 8.30 14.87 6.82
N ASN A 89 8.11 13.81 7.61
CA ASN A 89 8.94 13.49 8.77
C ASN A 89 8.80 14.49 9.94
N ASN A 90 7.76 15.33 9.95
CA ASN A 90 7.48 16.29 11.02
C ASN A 90 6.00 16.28 11.42
N ASP A 91 5.67 15.72 12.59
CA ASP A 91 4.28 15.64 13.08
C ASP A 91 3.58 17.01 13.25
N ALA A 92 4.33 18.12 13.37
CA ALA A 92 3.75 19.46 13.47
C ALA A 92 3.27 20.01 12.12
N SER A 93 3.82 19.50 11.01
CA SER A 93 3.38 19.80 9.64
C SER A 93 3.47 18.51 8.82
N PRO A 94 2.60 17.53 9.08
CA PRO A 94 2.85 16.13 8.74
C PRO A 94 2.80 15.83 7.25
N TRP A 95 2.11 16.62 6.44
CA TRP A 95 1.84 16.26 5.05
C TRP A 95 2.21 17.38 4.09
N VAL A 96 2.83 17.00 2.98
CA VAL A 96 2.95 17.82 1.78
C VAL A 96 2.07 17.21 0.69
N GLN A 97 1.27 18.05 0.03
CA GLN A 97 0.44 17.61 -1.08
C GLN A 97 1.30 17.46 -2.34
N ILE A 98 1.15 16.34 -3.04
CA ILE A 98 1.80 16.08 -4.33
C ILE A 98 0.75 16.22 -5.44
N PRO A 99 1.02 16.96 -6.53
CA PRO A 99 0.06 17.13 -7.62
C PRO A 99 -0.38 15.80 -8.22
N GLY A 100 -1.67 15.70 -8.58
CA GLY A 100 -2.27 14.50 -9.16
C GLY A 100 -3.53 14.06 -8.40
N ALA A 101 -4.16 13.00 -8.90
CA ALA A 101 -5.32 12.37 -8.28
C ALA A 101 -5.22 10.84 -8.38
N LEU A 102 -5.29 10.16 -7.24
CA LEU A 102 -5.16 8.71 -7.13
C LEU A 102 -6.23 8.15 -6.18
N THR A 103 -6.61 6.90 -6.39
CA THR A 103 -7.55 6.14 -5.55
C THR A 103 -6.85 5.05 -4.74
N ASP A 104 -5.68 4.60 -5.18
CA ASP A 104 -4.83 3.64 -4.48
C ASP A 104 -3.36 3.94 -4.73
N ILE A 105 -2.50 3.61 -3.75
CA ILE A 105 -1.08 4.00 -3.75
C ILE A 105 -0.24 2.95 -3.01
N GLY A 106 0.91 2.61 -3.59
CA GLY A 106 1.91 1.70 -3.02
C GLY A 106 3.28 2.37 -2.95
N ALA A 107 4.02 2.12 -1.86
CA ALA A 107 5.35 2.70 -1.63
C ALA A 107 6.33 1.64 -1.12
N GLY A 108 7.53 1.60 -1.71
CA GLY A 108 8.63 0.71 -1.33
C GLY A 108 9.69 1.40 -0.48
N ALA A 109 10.52 0.62 0.21
CA ALA A 109 11.58 1.16 1.09
C ALA A 109 12.67 1.94 0.33
N ASP A 110 12.85 1.66 -0.96
CA ASP A 110 13.82 2.29 -1.85
C ASP A 110 13.35 3.65 -2.44
N GLY A 111 12.22 4.17 -1.96
CA GLY A 111 11.61 5.41 -2.46
C GLY A 111 10.70 5.22 -3.67
N THR A 112 10.54 3.98 -4.16
CA THR A 112 9.59 3.67 -5.24
C THR A 112 8.17 3.99 -4.79
N VAL A 113 7.40 4.67 -5.65
CA VAL A 113 5.97 4.96 -5.41
C VAL A 113 5.20 4.78 -6.71
N TRP A 114 4.09 4.06 -6.60
CA TRP A 114 3.15 3.84 -7.69
C TRP A 114 1.74 4.12 -7.22
N GLY A 115 0.88 4.52 -8.14
CA GLY A 115 -0.52 4.76 -7.85
C GLY A 115 -1.41 4.43 -9.03
N VAL A 116 -2.69 4.25 -8.73
CA VAL A 116 -3.75 4.17 -9.74
C VAL A 116 -4.82 5.21 -9.46
N ASN A 117 -5.47 5.71 -10.51
CA ASN A 117 -6.58 6.65 -10.38
C ASN A 117 -7.94 5.95 -10.59
N GLU A 118 -9.02 6.72 -10.49
CA GLU A 118 -10.39 6.22 -10.63
C GLU A 118 -10.69 5.60 -12.00
N ALA A 119 -10.05 6.11 -13.07
CA ALA A 119 -10.16 5.55 -14.42
C ALA A 119 -9.32 4.26 -14.61
N GLY A 120 -8.57 3.85 -13.59
CA GLY A 120 -7.67 2.71 -13.63
C GLY A 120 -6.32 3.00 -14.28
N ASN A 121 -6.02 4.27 -14.63
CA ASN A 121 -4.71 4.66 -15.15
C ASN A 121 -3.64 4.47 -14.09
N ILE A 122 -2.47 4.01 -14.52
CA ILE A 122 -1.36 3.64 -13.63
C ILE A 122 -0.26 4.70 -13.74
N TYR A 123 0.27 5.13 -12.60
CA TYR A 123 1.29 6.16 -12.52
C TYR A 123 2.46 5.71 -11.64
N ARG A 124 3.68 5.94 -12.12
CA ARG A 124 4.91 5.83 -11.33
C ARG A 124 5.41 7.21 -10.98
N TYR A 125 5.68 7.45 -9.70
CA TYR A 125 6.23 8.72 -9.23
C TYR A 125 7.66 8.92 -9.76
N THR A 126 7.98 10.13 -10.21
CA THR A 126 9.28 10.49 -10.80
C THR A 126 10.06 11.50 -9.97
N GLY A 127 9.62 11.77 -8.74
CA GLY A 127 10.24 12.78 -7.87
C GLY A 127 9.63 14.17 -8.04
N ASP A 128 10.05 15.09 -7.16
CA ASP A 128 9.65 16.50 -7.19
C ASP A 128 10.56 17.35 -8.09
N GLN A 129 11.38 16.70 -8.92
CA GLN A 129 12.38 17.36 -9.77
C GLN A 129 11.83 17.81 -11.12
N ASP A 130 10.66 17.30 -11.51
CA ASP A 130 9.96 17.67 -12.75
C ASP A 130 8.53 18.10 -12.42
N SER A 131 8.04 19.08 -13.18
CA SER A 131 6.67 19.57 -13.19
C SER A 131 5.60 18.47 -13.24
N ASN A 132 5.89 17.35 -13.91
CA ASN A 132 4.90 16.29 -14.14
C ASN A 132 4.71 15.35 -12.95
N HIS A 133 5.67 15.24 -12.01
CA HIS A 133 5.69 14.39 -10.79
C HIS A 133 5.42 12.87 -10.99
N TRP A 134 4.74 12.47 -12.06
CA TRP A 134 4.22 11.16 -12.34
C TRP A 134 4.43 10.84 -13.83
N LYS A 135 4.87 9.61 -14.10
CA LYS A 135 4.87 9.02 -15.42
C LYS A 135 3.73 8.03 -15.52
N GLN A 136 2.84 8.21 -16.50
CA GLN A 136 1.80 7.23 -16.80
C GLN A 136 2.44 5.97 -17.42
N ILE A 137 2.03 4.80 -16.94
CA ILE A 137 2.40 3.49 -17.45
C ILE A 137 1.15 2.84 -18.05
N SER A 138 1.28 2.24 -19.23
CA SER A 138 0.13 1.62 -19.91
C SER A 138 -0.43 0.44 -19.11
N GLY A 139 -1.75 0.23 -19.21
CA GLY A 139 -2.48 -0.79 -18.46
C GLY A 139 -3.69 -0.23 -17.75
N GLY A 140 -4.37 -1.09 -16.98
CA GLY A 140 -5.55 -0.73 -16.19
C GLY A 140 -5.60 -1.51 -14.89
N LEU A 141 -5.47 -0.83 -13.75
CA LEU A 141 -5.46 -1.44 -12.42
C LEU A 141 -6.39 -0.70 -11.46
N LYS A 142 -6.91 -1.41 -10.46
CA LYS A 142 -7.77 -0.88 -9.39
C LYS A 142 -7.04 -0.77 -8.05
N ALA A 143 -6.09 -1.67 -7.79
CA ALA A 143 -5.22 -1.60 -6.62
C ALA A 143 -3.78 -1.94 -6.99
N ILE A 144 -2.82 -1.35 -6.29
CA ILE A 144 -1.39 -1.44 -6.61
C ILE A 144 -0.53 -1.46 -5.34
N ALA A 145 0.46 -2.35 -5.33
CA ALA A 145 1.46 -2.43 -4.29
C ALA A 145 2.87 -2.36 -4.89
N ALA A 146 3.74 -1.62 -4.22
CA ALA A 146 5.14 -1.50 -4.59
C ALA A 146 6.00 -1.84 -3.37
N GLY A 147 6.68 -2.99 -3.38
CA GLY A 147 7.66 -3.35 -2.36
C GLY A 147 9.04 -2.75 -2.64
N SER A 148 9.37 -2.62 -3.93
CA SER A 148 10.61 -2.02 -4.44
C SER A 148 10.44 -1.67 -5.91
N ARG A 149 11.48 -1.11 -6.54
CA ARG A 149 11.52 -0.84 -7.98
C ARG A 149 11.27 -2.09 -8.83
N THR A 150 11.64 -3.26 -8.35
CA THR A 150 11.54 -4.55 -9.07
C THR A 150 10.41 -5.46 -8.57
N SER A 151 9.68 -5.02 -7.54
CA SER A 151 8.56 -5.74 -6.94
C SER A 151 7.33 -4.83 -6.92
N VAL A 152 6.65 -4.74 -8.07
CA VAL A 152 5.41 -3.97 -8.23
C VAL A 152 4.34 -4.90 -8.76
N TRP A 153 3.19 -4.89 -8.09
CA TRP A 153 2.08 -5.79 -8.33
C TRP A 153 0.77 -5.02 -8.29
N GLY A 154 -0.22 -5.50 -9.03
CA GLY A 154 -1.53 -4.89 -9.01
C GLY A 154 -2.64 -5.84 -9.40
N VAL A 155 -3.86 -5.42 -9.12
CA VAL A 155 -5.08 -6.13 -9.53
C VAL A 155 -5.98 -5.18 -10.30
N ASN A 156 -6.60 -5.66 -11.38
CA ASN A 156 -7.55 -4.87 -12.15
C ASN A 156 -8.98 -4.98 -11.58
N ALA A 157 -9.94 -4.27 -12.18
CA ALA A 157 -11.34 -4.28 -11.73
C ALA A 157 -12.02 -5.65 -11.87
N ALA A 158 -11.55 -6.52 -12.77
CA ALA A 158 -12.00 -7.90 -12.92
C ALA A 158 -11.33 -8.87 -11.93
N GLY A 159 -10.41 -8.38 -11.10
CA GLY A 159 -9.64 -9.16 -10.14
C GLY A 159 -8.44 -9.89 -10.75
N ASN A 160 -8.11 -9.68 -12.02
CA ASN A 160 -6.91 -10.27 -12.62
C ASN A 160 -5.65 -9.65 -11.99
N ILE A 161 -4.66 -10.50 -11.76
CA ILE A 161 -3.42 -10.17 -11.06
C ILE A 161 -2.32 -9.89 -12.08
N TYR A 162 -1.56 -8.82 -11.88
CA TYR A 162 -0.46 -8.44 -12.73
C TYR A 162 0.80 -8.14 -11.93
N ARG A 163 1.94 -8.50 -12.50
CA ARG A 163 3.26 -8.14 -12.00
C ARG A 163 3.97 -7.26 -13.01
N TYR A 164 4.63 -6.21 -12.54
CA TYR A 164 5.40 -5.32 -13.38
C TYR A 164 6.66 -6.03 -13.92
N THR A 165 6.93 -5.89 -15.22
CA THR A 165 8.02 -6.59 -15.91
C THR A 165 9.37 -5.89 -15.81
N ASN A 166 9.43 -4.67 -15.27
CA ASN A 166 10.57 -3.74 -15.39
C ASN A 166 10.79 -3.15 -16.78
N ASN A 167 9.79 -3.27 -17.68
CA ASN A 167 9.83 -2.69 -19.02
C ASN A 167 8.56 -1.87 -19.28
N ASP A 168 8.67 -0.53 -19.33
CA ASP A 168 7.52 0.35 -19.59
C ASP A 168 6.85 0.12 -20.96
N ALA A 169 7.55 -0.49 -21.93
CA ALA A 169 6.98 -0.80 -23.24
C ALA A 169 6.11 -2.06 -23.25
N ASP A 170 6.32 -2.97 -22.29
CA ASP A 170 5.51 -4.17 -22.08
C ASP A 170 5.36 -4.41 -20.57
N PRO A 171 4.59 -3.55 -19.87
CA PRO A 171 4.75 -3.35 -18.44
C PRO A 171 4.22 -4.46 -17.56
N TRP A 172 3.30 -5.30 -18.03
CA TRP A 172 2.58 -6.23 -17.15
C TRP A 172 2.57 -7.65 -17.69
N VAL A 173 2.97 -8.59 -16.83
CA VAL A 173 2.68 -10.02 -17.01
C VAL A 173 1.52 -10.41 -16.13
N GLN A 174 0.54 -11.12 -16.68
CA GLN A 174 -0.60 -11.62 -15.92
C GLN A 174 -0.20 -12.86 -15.13
N ILE A 175 -0.58 -12.90 -13.85
CA ILE A 175 -0.38 -14.04 -12.97
C ILE A 175 -1.73 -14.74 -12.75
N PRO A 176 -1.81 -16.08 -12.88
CA PRO A 176 -3.07 -16.81 -12.67
C PRO A 176 -3.64 -16.61 -11.27
N GLY A 177 -4.95 -16.37 -11.20
CA GLY A 177 -5.68 -16.18 -9.95
C GLY A 177 -6.64 -15.00 -10.01
N ALA A 178 -7.33 -14.77 -8.89
CA ALA A 178 -8.24 -13.65 -8.73
C ALA A 178 -8.13 -13.04 -7.33
N LEU A 179 -7.81 -11.75 -7.26
CA LEU A 179 -7.63 -11.01 -6.02
C LEU A 179 -8.44 -9.71 -6.05
N ARG A 180 -8.82 -9.22 -4.87
CA ARG A 180 -9.45 -7.91 -4.66
C ARG A 180 -8.44 -6.86 -4.22
N ASP A 181 -7.40 -7.30 -3.51
CA ASP A 181 -6.34 -6.44 -2.97
C ASP A 181 -5.03 -7.21 -2.89
N ILE A 182 -3.90 -6.50 -2.92
CA ILE A 182 -2.57 -7.09 -3.01
C ILE A 182 -1.55 -6.27 -2.21
N GLY A 183 -0.60 -6.95 -1.58
CA GLY A 183 0.53 -6.34 -0.87
C GLY A 183 1.84 -6.98 -1.32
N ALA A 184 2.87 -6.16 -1.53
CA ALA A 184 4.19 -6.58 -1.97
C ALA A 184 5.27 -6.04 -1.01
N GLY A 185 6.09 -6.94 -0.48
CA GLY A 185 7.23 -6.63 0.38
C GLY A 185 8.51 -6.36 -0.43
N ALA A 186 9.45 -5.64 0.18
CA ALA A 186 10.77 -5.34 -0.40
C ALA A 186 11.63 -6.61 -0.60
N ASP A 187 11.36 -7.67 0.17
CA ASP A 187 11.98 -8.99 0.09
C ASP A 187 11.41 -9.87 -1.04
N GLY A 188 10.44 -9.35 -1.80
CA GLY A 188 9.73 -10.09 -2.85
C GLY A 188 8.56 -10.93 -2.34
N THR A 189 8.27 -10.94 -1.04
CA THR A 189 7.07 -11.60 -0.51
C THR A 189 5.82 -10.87 -1.00
N VAL A 190 4.84 -11.61 -1.51
CA VAL A 190 3.57 -11.05 -2.01
C VAL A 190 2.40 -11.79 -1.37
N TRP A 191 1.46 -11.02 -0.84
CA TRP A 191 0.21 -11.49 -0.27
C TRP A 191 -0.97 -10.86 -0.99
N GLY A 192 -2.09 -11.55 -1.00
CA GLY A 192 -3.32 -11.01 -1.56
C GLY A 192 -4.54 -11.56 -0.88
N VAL A 193 -5.65 -10.83 -0.99
CA VAL A 193 -6.96 -11.28 -0.55
C VAL A 193 -7.93 -11.30 -1.71
N ASN A 194 -8.72 -12.36 -1.85
CA ASN A 194 -9.75 -12.43 -2.89
C ASN A 194 -11.08 -11.80 -2.44
N ALA A 195 -12.06 -11.78 -3.33
CA ALA A 195 -13.39 -11.21 -3.04
C ALA A 195 -14.14 -11.94 -1.90
N ALA A 196 -13.84 -13.23 -1.67
CA ALA A 196 -14.39 -14.03 -0.57
C ALA A 196 -13.66 -13.81 0.77
N GLY A 197 -12.58 -13.03 0.79
CA GLY A 197 -11.76 -12.80 1.98
C GLY A 197 -10.70 -13.88 2.26
N ASN A 198 -10.51 -14.82 1.33
CA ASN A 198 -9.43 -15.81 1.45
C ASN A 198 -8.08 -15.12 1.23
N ILE A 199 -7.10 -15.49 2.06
CA ILE A 199 -5.74 -14.93 2.05
C ILE A 199 -4.82 -15.90 1.29
N TYR A 200 -4.01 -15.35 0.39
CA TYR A 200 -3.04 -16.11 -0.42
C TYR A 200 -1.65 -15.50 -0.31
N ARG A 201 -0.62 -16.35 -0.38
CA ARG A 201 0.77 -15.96 -0.53
C ARG A 201 1.29 -16.45 -1.87
N TYR A 202 2.01 -15.60 -2.59
CA TYR A 202 2.68 -16.00 -3.82
C TYR A 202 3.86 -16.93 -3.53
N THR A 203 3.94 -18.06 -4.23
CA THR A 203 4.97 -19.09 -4.03
C THR A 203 5.98 -19.17 -5.18
N GLY A 204 5.97 -18.19 -6.10
CA GLY A 204 6.80 -18.20 -7.30
C GLY A 204 6.09 -18.82 -8.51
N ASP A 205 6.68 -18.61 -9.69
CA ASP A 205 6.26 -19.24 -10.93
C ASP A 205 6.70 -20.70 -10.86
N LEU A 206 5.78 -21.63 -10.56
CA LEU A 206 6.07 -23.05 -10.68
C LEU A 206 6.41 -23.33 -12.15
N PRO A 207 7.51 -24.06 -12.46
CA PRO A 207 7.68 -24.58 -13.81
C PRO A 207 6.51 -25.53 -14.08
N GLY A 208 5.76 -25.23 -15.15
CA GLY A 208 4.70 -26.09 -15.66
C GLY A 208 5.25 -27.39 -16.25
#